data_AF-A0A2I0NUS3-F1
#
_entry.id   AF-A0A2I0NUS3-F1
#
_cell.length_a   1.000
_cell.length_b   1.000
_cell.length_c   1.000
_cell.angle_alpha   90.00
_cell.angle_beta   90.00
_cell.angle_gamma   90.00
#
_symmetry.space_group_name_H-M   'P 1'
#
loop_
_entity.id
_entity.type
_entity.pdbx_description
1 polymer ?
#
loop_
_entity_poly.entity_id
_entity_poly.type
_entity_poly.pdbx_seq_one_letter_code
_entity_poly.pdbx_strand_id
1 'polypeptide(L)'
;GDDAIKHEGWSYDVKLAKSGYDVTLVAGDGFEVTLNSDDADRNHEWVVAMQVDGADLEEKNFPLKLVGTGLEKKQMVGGIAKILLNVPKAEEVAVSETPVATEEATKPATNVEGADFAIVGKVDTEMGFMEADLRALNVVTINAEHPKNGAQDFEGVRLSELFALVGLQSGATKLLVTASDGFTAEISLADVLASPDCLLGFTNTPGDFKLVMPGLPSNTWVKDVIKIEAK
;
A
#
# COMPACT_ATOMS: atom_id res chain seq x y z
N GLY A 1 16.30 40.74 19.80
CA GLY A 1 16.81 39.77 18.84
C GLY A 1 15.79 38.67 18.81
N ASP A 2 14.90 38.75 17.84
CA ASP A 2 13.68 37.94 17.77
C ASP A 2 13.93 36.82 16.76
N ASP A 3 14.40 35.69 17.26
CA ASP A 3 14.47 34.41 16.55
C ASP A 3 13.78 33.39 17.48
N ALA A 4 12.50 33.65 17.75
CA ALA A 4 11.64 32.84 18.60
C ALA A 4 10.63 32.01 17.80
N ILE A 5 10.80 31.93 16.47
CA ILE A 5 10.04 31.04 15.62
C ILE A 5 11.03 29.98 15.11
N LYS A 6 11.23 28.93 15.90
CA LYS A 6 11.67 27.66 15.32
C LYS A 6 10.65 27.31 14.24
N HIS A 7 11.11 26.93 13.05
CA HIS A 7 10.23 26.43 11.98
C HIS A 7 9.52 25.15 12.46
N GLU A 8 8.40 25.31 13.14
CA GLU A 8 7.45 24.26 13.46
C GLU A 8 6.47 24.17 12.28
N GLY A 9 6.84 23.42 11.26
CA GLY A 9 5.95 23.19 10.11
C GLY A 9 6.70 22.69 8.88
N TRP A 10 6.48 21.40 8.58
CA TRP A 10 7.02 20.61 7.47
C TRP A 10 8.48 20.20 7.61
N SER A 11 8.77 19.45 8.68
CA SER A 11 9.89 18.52 8.59
C SER A 11 9.55 17.53 7.49
N TYR A 12 10.45 17.40 6.51
CA TYR A 12 10.30 16.42 5.44
C TYR A 12 10.03 15.01 6.00
N ASP A 13 8.88 14.44 5.67
CA ASP A 13 8.47 13.12 6.13
C ASP A 13 9.15 12.02 5.32
N VAL A 14 10.38 11.68 5.72
CA VAL A 14 11.19 10.60 5.14
C VAL A 14 10.41 9.29 5.02
N LYS A 15 9.58 8.97 6.02
CA LYS A 15 8.75 7.75 6.00
C LYS A 15 7.71 7.79 4.89
N LEU A 16 7.08 8.95 4.68
CA LEU A 16 6.09 9.14 3.62
C LEU A 16 6.77 9.10 2.25
N ALA A 17 7.97 9.67 2.11
CA ALA A 17 8.74 9.58 0.89
C ALA A 17 9.19 8.13 0.59
N LYS A 18 9.71 7.42 1.60
CA LYS A 18 10.07 5.99 1.51
C LYS A 18 8.89 5.08 1.20
N SER A 19 7.66 5.45 1.57
CA SER A 19 6.46 4.68 1.21
C SER A 19 6.07 4.80 -0.26
N GLY A 20 6.72 5.69 -1.03
CA GLY A 20 6.53 5.80 -2.47
C GLY A 20 5.18 6.41 -2.85
N TYR A 21 5.11 7.73 -2.88
CA TYR A 21 4.02 8.49 -3.51
C TYR A 21 4.49 9.10 -4.82
N ASP A 22 3.53 9.38 -5.70
CA ASP A 22 3.81 9.97 -7.00
C ASP A 22 4.12 11.46 -6.88
N VAL A 23 5.28 11.85 -7.42
CA VAL A 23 5.66 13.25 -7.65
C VAL A 23 5.50 13.50 -9.14
N THR A 24 4.41 14.18 -9.51
CA THR A 24 4.11 14.51 -10.91
C THR A 24 4.55 15.93 -11.24
N LEU A 25 5.42 16.06 -12.23
CA LEU A 25 5.90 17.31 -12.79
C LEU A 25 5.12 17.61 -14.07
N VAL A 26 4.43 18.74 -14.09
CA VAL A 26 3.59 19.17 -15.22
C VAL A 26 4.23 20.37 -15.89
N ALA A 27 4.60 20.23 -17.16
CA ALA A 27 5.12 21.29 -18.00
C ALA A 27 4.00 22.22 -18.51
N GLY A 28 4.35 23.45 -18.86
CA GLY A 28 3.40 24.43 -19.39
C GLY A 28 2.74 24.02 -20.72
N ASP A 29 3.41 23.17 -21.51
CA ASP A 29 2.87 22.58 -22.74
C ASP A 29 1.94 21.36 -22.50
N GLY A 30 1.78 20.94 -21.25
CA GLY A 30 0.92 19.82 -20.85
C GLY A 30 1.63 18.46 -20.80
N PHE A 31 2.94 18.40 -21.06
CA PHE A 31 3.73 17.20 -20.85
C PHE A 31 3.91 16.89 -19.35
N GLU A 32 3.76 15.62 -18.98
CA GLU A 32 3.79 15.16 -17.59
C GLU A 32 4.83 14.06 -17.39
N VAL A 33 5.58 14.15 -16.30
CA VAL A 33 6.49 13.10 -15.83
C VAL A 33 6.16 12.78 -14.38
N THR A 34 5.94 11.52 -14.08
CA THR A 34 5.75 11.01 -12.72
C THR A 34 7.02 10.33 -12.24
N LEU A 35 7.46 10.70 -11.04
CA LEU A 35 8.60 10.14 -10.34
C LEU A 35 8.13 9.55 -9.02
N ASN A 36 8.78 8.49 -8.55
CA ASN A 36 8.49 7.93 -7.23
C ASN A 36 9.21 8.74 -6.14
N SER A 37 8.53 9.02 -5.02
CA SER A 37 9.12 9.78 -3.92
C SER A 37 10.19 9.05 -3.12
N ASP A 38 10.31 7.71 -3.22
CA ASP A 38 11.41 6.94 -2.64
C ASP A 38 12.71 7.20 -3.41
N ASP A 39 12.64 7.25 -4.74
CA ASP A 39 13.79 7.61 -5.59
C ASP A 39 14.24 9.06 -5.38
N ALA A 40 13.28 9.94 -5.07
CA ALA A 40 13.55 11.34 -4.73
C ALA A 40 13.95 11.54 -3.26
N ASP A 41 13.85 10.52 -2.40
CA ASP A 41 14.10 10.65 -0.97
C ASP A 41 15.56 11.00 -0.69
N ARG A 42 15.75 12.23 -0.20
CA ARG A 42 17.09 12.78 0.11
C ARG A 42 18.07 12.60 -1.04
N ASN A 43 17.54 12.59 -2.26
CA ASN A 43 18.32 12.45 -3.46
C ASN A 43 18.92 13.82 -3.80
N HIS A 44 20.20 13.97 -3.51
CA HIS A 44 20.95 15.20 -3.75
C HIS A 44 21.40 15.34 -5.21
N GLU A 45 21.20 14.29 -6.02
CA GLU A 45 21.57 14.28 -7.43
C GLU A 45 20.47 14.88 -8.30
N TRP A 46 19.22 14.93 -7.83
CA TRP A 46 18.07 15.47 -8.56
C TRP A 46 17.73 16.87 -8.06
N VAL A 47 17.64 17.83 -8.98
CA VAL A 47 17.42 19.24 -8.68
C VAL A 47 16.40 19.82 -9.65
N VAL A 48 15.39 20.51 -9.12
CA VAL A 48 14.54 21.42 -9.91
C VAL A 48 15.24 22.77 -9.93
N ALA A 49 15.80 23.13 -11.08
CA ALA A 49 16.70 24.25 -11.22
C ALA A 49 16.12 25.36 -12.11
N MET A 50 16.47 26.61 -11.77
CA MET A 50 16.23 27.81 -12.58
C MET A 50 17.40 28.11 -13.55
N GLN A 51 18.51 27.40 -13.38
CA GLN A 51 19.73 27.45 -14.20
C GLN A 51 20.31 26.04 -14.32
N VAL A 52 20.93 25.71 -15.44
CA VAL A 52 21.64 24.43 -15.62
C VAL A 52 23.10 24.75 -15.88
N ASP A 53 24.00 24.16 -15.10
CA ASP A 53 25.45 24.42 -15.15
C ASP A 53 25.83 25.91 -15.01
N GLY A 54 25.03 26.67 -14.27
CA GLY A 54 25.22 28.12 -14.08
C GLY A 54 24.80 28.98 -15.27
N ALA A 55 24.23 28.39 -16.32
CA ALA A 55 23.64 29.09 -17.46
C ALA A 55 22.12 29.20 -17.31
N ASP A 56 21.55 30.29 -17.84
CA ASP A 56 20.10 30.47 -17.91
C ASP A 56 19.42 29.39 -18.77
N LEU A 57 18.18 29.06 -18.42
CA LEU A 57 17.38 28.11 -19.18
C LEU A 57 17.04 28.67 -20.58
N GLU A 58 17.08 27.80 -21.59
CA GLU A 58 16.46 28.12 -22.88
C GLU A 58 14.96 28.45 -22.70
N GLU A 59 14.40 29.31 -23.55
CA GLU A 59 13.00 29.77 -23.48
C GLU A 59 11.99 28.62 -23.31
N LYS A 60 12.20 27.51 -24.03
CA LYS A 60 11.36 26.30 -23.98
C LYS A 60 11.39 25.54 -22.65
N ASN A 61 12.42 25.75 -21.83
CA ASN A 61 12.62 25.10 -20.54
C ASN A 61 12.25 26.01 -19.36
N PHE A 62 11.88 27.27 -19.61
CA PHE A 62 11.48 28.23 -18.58
C PHE A 62 10.07 27.91 -18.04
N PRO A 63 9.78 28.01 -16.73
CA PRO A 63 10.57 28.66 -15.67
C PRO A 63 11.51 27.74 -14.87
N LEU A 64 11.25 26.43 -14.87
CA LEU A 64 11.99 25.46 -14.06
C LEU A 64 12.25 24.19 -14.87
N LYS A 65 13.39 23.56 -14.64
CA LYS A 65 13.77 22.30 -15.28
C LYS A 65 14.24 21.28 -14.24
N LEU A 66 13.78 20.05 -14.35
CA LEU A 66 14.35 18.94 -13.60
C LEU A 66 15.64 18.47 -14.27
N VAL A 67 16.71 18.41 -13.48
CA VAL A 67 18.00 17.84 -13.88
C VAL A 67 18.50 16.91 -12.79
N GLY A 68 19.26 15.90 -13.17
CA GLY A 68 19.90 15.03 -12.19
C GLY A 68 20.53 13.80 -12.77
N THR A 69 21.48 13.22 -12.05
CA THR A 69 22.15 12.00 -12.50
C THR A 69 21.19 10.81 -12.40
N GLY A 70 21.32 9.86 -13.33
CA GLY A 70 20.43 8.68 -13.39
C GLY A 70 19.04 8.91 -14.00
N LEU A 71 18.62 10.17 -14.23
CA LEU A 71 17.38 10.45 -14.96
C LEU A 71 17.52 10.14 -16.45
N GLU A 72 16.48 9.52 -17.02
CA GLU A 72 16.35 9.40 -18.46
C GLU A 72 16.12 10.79 -19.09
N LYS A 73 16.57 10.98 -20.34
CA LYS A 73 16.41 12.27 -21.05
C LYS A 73 14.96 12.77 -21.11
N LYS A 74 14.00 11.84 -21.17
CA LYS A 74 12.55 12.13 -21.15
C LYS A 74 12.02 12.55 -19.77
N GLN A 75 12.73 12.20 -18.69
CA GLN A 75 12.37 12.56 -17.31
C GLN A 75 12.89 13.95 -16.94
N MET A 76 13.94 14.45 -17.60
CA MET A 76 14.49 15.81 -17.44
C MET A 76 13.58 16.89 -18.06
N VAL A 77 12.35 16.95 -17.59
CA VAL A 77 11.31 17.87 -18.07
C VAL A 77 11.70 19.32 -17.80
N GLY A 78 11.59 20.15 -18.83
CA GLY A 78 11.73 21.61 -18.72
C GLY A 78 10.36 22.28 -18.80
N GLY A 79 10.31 23.56 -18.44
CA GLY A 79 9.07 24.33 -18.48
C GLY A 79 8.07 23.92 -17.40
N ILE A 80 8.55 23.40 -16.27
CA ILE A 80 7.70 22.92 -15.18
C ILE A 80 6.89 24.10 -14.65
N ALA A 81 5.57 23.98 -14.77
CA ALA A 81 4.60 24.97 -14.32
C ALA A 81 3.93 24.54 -13.01
N LYS A 82 3.83 23.23 -12.75
CA LYS A 82 3.23 22.67 -11.52
C LYS A 82 3.99 21.44 -11.07
N ILE A 83 4.09 21.29 -9.75
CA ILE A 83 4.55 20.08 -9.08
C ILE A 83 3.38 19.60 -8.25
N LEU A 84 2.90 18.39 -8.54
CA LEU A 84 1.80 17.75 -7.85
C LEU A 84 2.37 16.60 -7.03
N LEU A 85 2.28 16.74 -5.71
CA LEU A 85 2.57 15.64 -4.80
C LEU A 85 1.27 14.89 -4.60
N ASN A 86 1.19 13.66 -5.10
CA ASN A 86 0.07 12.77 -4.86
C ASN A 86 0.25 12.07 -3.50
N VAL A 87 0.53 12.89 -2.48
CA VAL A 87 0.60 12.42 -1.11
C VAL A 87 -0.80 12.00 -0.69
N PRO A 88 -1.00 10.81 -0.11
CA PRO A 88 -2.25 10.49 0.55
C PRO A 88 -2.50 11.57 1.61
N LYS A 89 -3.69 12.16 1.58
CA LYS A 89 -4.05 13.32 2.40
C LYS A 89 -3.73 13.05 3.87
N ALA A 90 -2.73 13.77 4.39
CA ALA A 90 -2.38 13.77 5.80
C ALA A 90 -3.48 14.51 6.58
N GLU A 91 -4.18 13.82 7.47
CA GLU A 91 -4.90 14.49 8.56
C GLU A 91 -3.87 15.12 9.50
N GLU A 92 -4.10 16.39 9.81
CA GLU A 92 -3.24 17.29 10.57
C GLU A 92 -3.13 16.80 12.02
N VAL A 93 -1.99 16.20 12.40
CA VAL A 93 -1.71 15.83 13.78
C VAL A 93 -0.72 16.82 14.36
N ALA A 94 -1.26 17.80 15.09
CA ALA A 94 -0.53 18.75 15.90
C ALA A 94 0.32 18.04 16.97
N VAL A 95 1.53 18.57 17.16
CA VAL A 95 2.57 18.11 18.09
C VAL A 95 2.10 18.24 19.55
N SER A 96 2.29 17.19 20.34
CA SER A 96 2.62 17.35 21.77
C SER A 96 3.40 16.15 22.29
N GLU A 97 4.40 16.46 23.12
CA GLU A 97 5.58 15.66 23.42
C GLU A 97 5.30 14.48 24.39
N THR A 98 5.96 13.34 24.11
CA THR A 98 6.36 12.16 24.94
C THR A 98 5.78 11.96 26.37
N PRO A 99 5.49 10.73 26.85
CA PRO A 99 6.37 9.54 26.67
C PRO A 99 5.68 8.13 26.68
N VAL A 100 6.49 7.08 26.49
CA VAL A 100 6.31 5.63 26.81
C VAL A 100 4.95 4.92 26.66
N ALA A 101 5.02 3.85 25.87
CA ALA A 101 4.47 2.51 26.09
C ALA A 101 2.94 2.27 25.97
N THR A 102 2.65 1.27 25.12
CA THR A 102 1.49 0.35 25.12
C THR A 102 0.24 0.84 24.39
N GLU A 103 -0.21 -0.02 23.45
CA GLU A 103 -1.57 -0.17 22.89
C GLU A 103 -2.43 1.09 22.69
N GLU A 104 -2.78 1.41 21.45
CA GLU A 104 -4.08 1.07 20.85
C GLU A 104 -4.22 1.70 19.46
N ALA A 105 -5.04 1.06 18.63
CA ALA A 105 -5.21 1.29 17.21
C ALA A 105 -5.73 2.69 16.83
N THR A 106 -5.16 3.28 15.79
CA THR A 106 -5.89 4.20 14.91
C THR A 106 -6.13 3.53 13.56
N LYS A 107 -7.37 3.09 13.42
CA LYS A 107 -7.98 2.38 12.30
C LYS A 107 -8.17 3.31 11.09
N PRO A 108 -7.59 3.04 9.91
CA PRO A 108 -8.12 3.60 8.66
C PRO A 108 -9.16 2.63 8.08
N ALA A 109 -10.43 2.77 8.50
CA ALA A 109 -11.51 2.25 7.68
C ALA A 109 -11.88 3.36 6.71
N THR A 110 -11.70 3.15 5.40
CA THR A 110 -12.66 3.58 4.36
C THR A 110 -12.12 3.29 2.96
N ASN A 111 -12.33 2.06 2.46
CA ASN A 111 -12.84 1.82 1.10
C ASN A 111 -13.22 0.34 0.88
N VAL A 112 -14.17 -0.20 1.66
CA VAL A 112 -14.72 -1.55 1.38
C VAL A 112 -15.49 -1.55 0.05
N GLU A 113 -16.11 -0.44 -0.31
CA GLU A 113 -16.84 -0.28 -1.56
C GLU A 113 -15.87 -0.03 -2.73
N GLY A 114 -15.75 -1.01 -3.63
CA GLY A 114 -14.88 -0.94 -4.81
C GLY A 114 -13.49 -1.55 -4.62
N ALA A 115 -13.22 -2.18 -3.48
CA ALA A 115 -12.02 -3.01 -3.28
C ALA A 115 -12.14 -4.36 -3.99
N ASP A 116 -11.01 -4.91 -4.44
CA ASP A 116 -10.95 -6.27 -5.01
C ASP A 116 -11.16 -7.33 -3.91
N PHE A 117 -10.72 -7.03 -2.69
CA PHE A 117 -10.87 -7.90 -1.53
C PHE A 117 -11.13 -7.07 -0.26
N ALA A 118 -11.95 -7.55 0.67
CA ALA A 118 -12.20 -6.85 1.93
C ALA A 118 -12.21 -7.76 3.15
N ILE A 119 -11.79 -7.22 4.30
CA ILE A 119 -11.92 -7.85 5.61
C ILE A 119 -12.78 -6.95 6.51
N VAL A 120 -13.86 -7.52 7.05
CA VAL A 120 -14.89 -6.81 7.83
C VAL A 120 -15.30 -7.59 9.07
N GLY A 121 -16.20 -7.05 9.90
CA GLY A 121 -16.78 -7.73 11.06
C GLY A 121 -16.04 -7.45 12.37
N LYS A 122 -15.71 -8.50 13.13
CA LYS A 122 -15.00 -8.42 14.43
C LYS A 122 -13.51 -8.13 14.28
N VAL A 123 -13.24 -6.98 13.67
CA VAL A 123 -11.91 -6.43 13.48
C VAL A 123 -11.90 -5.03 14.07
N ASP A 124 -10.71 -4.56 14.40
CA ASP A 124 -10.51 -3.18 14.75
C ASP A 124 -10.85 -2.36 13.50
N THR A 125 -10.13 -2.54 12.41
CA THR A 125 -10.32 -1.76 11.18
C THR A 125 -10.94 -2.61 10.09
N GLU A 126 -12.19 -2.33 9.72
CA GLU A 126 -12.73 -2.88 8.47
C GLU A 126 -11.99 -2.26 7.28
N MET A 127 -11.37 -3.10 6.45
CA MET A 127 -10.45 -2.66 5.40
C MET A 127 -10.73 -3.35 4.07
N GLY A 128 -10.81 -2.55 3.01
CA GLY A 128 -10.75 -3.01 1.63
C GLY A 128 -9.31 -2.92 1.12
N PHE A 129 -8.93 -3.87 0.27
CA PHE A 129 -7.60 -4.01 -0.33
C PHE A 129 -7.75 -4.08 -1.85
N MET A 130 -6.92 -3.32 -2.56
CA MET A 130 -6.72 -3.53 -4.00
C MET A 130 -5.65 -4.60 -4.21
N GLU A 131 -5.68 -5.30 -5.35
CA GLU A 131 -4.63 -6.29 -5.66
C GLU A 131 -3.23 -5.66 -5.62
N ALA A 132 -3.09 -4.44 -6.13
CA ALA A 132 -1.81 -3.72 -6.15
C ALA A 132 -1.23 -3.56 -4.74
N ASP A 133 -2.07 -3.19 -3.76
CA ASP A 133 -1.68 -3.05 -2.37
C ASP A 133 -1.31 -4.40 -1.75
N LEU A 134 -2.11 -5.44 -2.01
CA LEU A 134 -1.81 -6.80 -1.51
C LEU A 134 -0.48 -7.32 -2.06
N ARG A 135 -0.15 -7.03 -3.32
CA ARG A 135 1.14 -7.40 -3.91
C ARG A 135 2.31 -6.58 -3.40
N ALA A 136 2.06 -5.40 -2.84
CA ALA A 136 3.08 -4.57 -2.18
C ALA A 136 3.33 -4.97 -0.72
N LEU A 137 2.49 -5.82 -0.14
CA LEU A 137 2.71 -6.43 1.18
C LEU A 137 3.80 -7.52 1.12
N ASN A 138 3.97 -8.23 2.23
CA ASN A 138 4.86 -9.38 2.34
C ASN A 138 4.28 -10.60 1.58
N VAL A 139 4.45 -10.60 0.26
CA VAL A 139 4.07 -11.73 -0.60
C VAL A 139 5.02 -12.90 -0.39
N VAL A 140 4.47 -14.07 -0.12
CA VAL A 140 5.21 -15.31 0.07
C VAL A 140 4.76 -16.36 -0.93
N THR A 141 5.69 -17.22 -1.34
CA THR A 141 5.39 -18.45 -2.07
C THR A 141 5.53 -19.64 -1.14
N ILE A 142 4.50 -20.48 -1.07
CA ILE A 142 4.51 -21.73 -0.29
C ILE A 142 4.17 -22.91 -1.19
N ASN A 143 4.68 -24.08 -0.83
CA ASN A 143 4.19 -25.34 -1.38
C ASN A 143 3.12 -25.91 -0.43
N ALA A 144 1.89 -26.08 -0.92
CA ALA A 144 0.79 -26.60 -0.13
C ALA A 144 0.06 -27.74 -0.87
N GLU A 145 -0.39 -28.74 -0.11
CA GLU A 145 -1.15 -29.87 -0.66
C GLU A 145 -2.65 -29.55 -0.70
N HIS A 146 -3.18 -29.32 -1.91
CA HIS A 146 -4.60 -29.16 -2.13
C HIS A 146 -5.30 -30.54 -2.05
N PRO A 147 -6.35 -30.72 -1.25
CA PRO A 147 -6.95 -32.05 -1.01
C PRO A 147 -7.47 -32.78 -2.26
N LYS A 148 -7.73 -32.05 -3.36
CA LYS A 148 -8.17 -32.62 -4.64
C LYS A 148 -7.12 -32.59 -5.75
N ASN A 149 -6.12 -31.71 -5.63
CA ASN A 149 -5.19 -31.42 -6.74
C ASN A 149 -3.74 -31.79 -6.40
N GLY A 150 -3.47 -32.24 -5.18
CA GLY A 150 -2.11 -32.58 -4.71
C GLY A 150 -1.28 -31.35 -4.36
N ALA A 151 0.02 -31.56 -4.19
CA ALA A 151 0.98 -30.50 -3.89
C ALA A 151 1.12 -29.50 -5.05
N GLN A 152 0.96 -28.22 -4.75
CA GLN A 152 1.09 -27.11 -5.69
C GLN A 152 1.76 -25.91 -5.00
N ASP A 153 2.44 -25.08 -5.79
CA ASP A 153 2.97 -23.81 -5.30
C ASP A 153 1.89 -22.73 -5.35
N PHE A 154 1.80 -21.95 -4.29
CA PHE A 154 0.87 -20.85 -4.14
C PHE A 154 1.62 -19.60 -3.71
N GLU A 155 1.36 -18.50 -4.42
CA GLU A 155 1.87 -17.17 -4.08
C GLU A 155 0.74 -16.34 -3.49
N GLY A 156 0.99 -15.59 -2.42
CA GLY A 156 -0.02 -14.77 -1.77
C GLY A 156 0.46 -14.06 -0.52
N VAL A 157 -0.47 -13.42 0.17
CA VAL A 157 -0.22 -12.77 1.46
C VAL A 157 -0.74 -13.67 2.58
N ARG A 158 0.01 -13.77 3.68
CA ARG A 158 -0.41 -14.55 4.85
C ARG A 158 -1.65 -13.93 5.49
N LEU A 159 -2.68 -14.75 5.75
CA LEU A 159 -3.90 -14.28 6.41
C LEU A 159 -3.61 -13.72 7.81
N SER A 160 -2.62 -14.27 8.52
CA SER A 160 -2.19 -13.75 9.83
C SER A 160 -1.71 -12.30 9.76
N GLU A 161 -1.03 -11.91 8.68
CA GLU A 161 -0.56 -10.53 8.50
C GLU A 161 -1.72 -9.61 8.18
N LEU A 162 -2.64 -10.04 7.30
CA LEU A 162 -3.86 -9.28 7.03
C LEU A 162 -4.71 -9.09 8.29
N PHE A 163 -4.85 -10.12 9.14
CA PHE A 163 -5.54 -10.03 10.43
C PHE A 163 -4.85 -9.13 11.44
N ALA A 164 -3.52 -9.09 11.44
CA ALA A 164 -2.77 -8.15 12.26
C ALA A 164 -2.99 -6.70 11.77
N LEU A 165 -3.04 -6.47 10.46
CA LEU A 165 -3.31 -5.15 9.87
C LEU A 165 -4.71 -4.63 10.21
N VAL A 166 -5.73 -5.48 10.15
CA VAL A 166 -7.10 -5.09 10.51
C VAL A 166 -7.38 -5.16 12.01
N GLY A 167 -6.44 -5.67 12.81
CA GLY A 167 -6.60 -5.84 14.26
C GLY A 167 -7.75 -6.79 14.62
N LEU A 168 -7.56 -8.08 14.41
CA LEU A 168 -8.59 -9.07 14.71
C LEU A 168 -8.96 -9.09 16.20
N GLN A 169 -10.25 -8.94 16.50
CA GLN A 169 -10.71 -8.85 17.89
C GLN A 169 -10.77 -10.23 18.54
N SER A 170 -10.43 -10.31 19.83
CA SER A 170 -10.42 -11.55 20.62
C SER A 170 -11.78 -12.27 20.71
N GLY A 171 -12.88 -11.58 20.38
CA GLY A 171 -14.22 -12.17 20.29
C GLY A 171 -14.51 -12.88 18.97
N ALA A 172 -13.63 -12.80 17.98
CA ALA A 172 -13.77 -13.51 16.72
C ALA A 172 -13.45 -15.00 16.91
N THR A 173 -14.31 -15.87 16.38
CA THR A 173 -14.17 -17.32 16.46
C THR A 173 -14.27 -18.00 15.09
N LYS A 174 -14.89 -17.33 14.13
CA LYS A 174 -15.11 -17.84 12.78
C LYS A 174 -14.83 -16.76 11.74
N LEU A 175 -14.52 -17.21 10.54
CA LEU A 175 -14.36 -16.40 9.34
C LEU A 175 -15.44 -16.83 8.35
N LEU A 176 -16.31 -15.90 7.96
CA LEU A 176 -17.23 -16.09 6.85
C LEU A 176 -16.57 -15.55 5.57
N VAL A 177 -16.18 -16.46 4.70
CA VAL A 177 -15.57 -16.15 3.41
C VAL A 177 -16.67 -16.05 2.37
N THR A 178 -16.65 -15.02 1.54
CA THR A 178 -17.58 -14.81 0.42
C THR A 178 -16.81 -14.73 -0.89
N ALA A 179 -17.22 -15.54 -1.86
CA ALA A 179 -16.73 -15.51 -3.23
C ALA A 179 -17.59 -14.62 -4.13
N SER A 180 -17.05 -14.18 -5.26
CA SER A 180 -17.76 -13.36 -6.26
C SER A 180 -18.94 -14.08 -6.89
N ASP A 181 -18.92 -15.42 -6.93
CA ASP A 181 -20.03 -16.26 -7.39
C ASP A 181 -21.18 -16.41 -6.37
N GLY A 182 -21.06 -15.79 -5.20
CA GLY A 182 -22.04 -15.83 -4.12
C GLY A 182 -21.88 -17.03 -3.18
N PHE A 183 -20.93 -17.92 -3.42
CA PHE A 183 -20.58 -18.98 -2.49
C PHE A 183 -20.05 -18.40 -1.18
N THR A 184 -20.44 -19.04 -0.07
CA THR A 184 -19.93 -18.69 1.27
C THR A 184 -19.42 -19.93 1.99
N ALA A 185 -18.32 -19.77 2.71
CA ALA A 185 -17.75 -20.80 3.57
C ALA A 185 -17.48 -20.23 4.96
N GLU A 186 -17.87 -20.98 5.99
CA GLU A 186 -17.49 -20.67 7.37
C GLU A 186 -16.28 -21.51 7.76
N ILE A 187 -15.23 -20.84 8.23
CA ILE A 187 -13.95 -21.45 8.62
C ILE A 187 -13.68 -21.07 10.08
N SER A 188 -13.20 -22.00 10.90
CA SER A 188 -12.81 -21.67 12.27
C SER A 188 -11.59 -20.75 12.25
N LEU A 189 -11.64 -19.64 12.98
CA LEU A 189 -10.50 -18.76 13.08
C LEU A 189 -9.30 -19.46 13.74
N ALA A 190 -9.55 -20.30 14.76
CA ALA A 190 -8.50 -21.04 15.44
C ALA A 190 -7.72 -21.97 14.49
N ASP A 191 -8.40 -22.62 13.55
CA ASP A 191 -7.77 -23.49 12.56
C ASP A 191 -6.89 -22.71 11.57
N VAL A 192 -7.34 -21.51 11.18
CA VAL A 192 -6.58 -20.60 10.31
C VAL A 192 -5.36 -20.05 11.03
N LEU A 193 -5.49 -19.62 12.29
CA LEU A 193 -4.37 -19.10 13.08
C LEU A 193 -3.38 -20.19 13.51
N ALA A 194 -3.83 -21.44 13.65
CA ALA A 194 -2.95 -22.59 13.91
C ALA A 194 -2.08 -22.94 12.68
N SER A 195 -2.47 -22.48 11.50
CA SER A 195 -1.83 -22.78 10.22
C SER A 195 -1.17 -21.51 9.66
N PRO A 196 0.13 -21.28 9.95
CA PRO A 196 0.80 -20.03 9.57
C PRO A 196 0.91 -19.83 8.05
N ASP A 197 0.75 -20.90 7.29
CA ASP A 197 0.80 -20.93 5.83
C ASP A 197 -0.59 -20.78 5.19
N CYS A 198 -1.60 -20.34 5.95
CA CYS A 198 -2.86 -19.90 5.35
C CYS A 198 -2.65 -18.58 4.59
N LEU A 199 -2.96 -18.58 3.29
CA LEU A 199 -2.78 -17.41 2.42
C LEU A 199 -4.09 -16.94 1.81
N LEU A 200 -4.16 -15.63 1.60
CA LEU A 200 -4.89 -15.05 0.48
C LEU A 200 -3.98 -15.19 -0.76
N GLY A 201 -4.21 -16.23 -1.54
CA GLY A 201 -3.44 -16.56 -2.72
C GLY A 201 -3.85 -15.75 -3.94
N PHE A 202 -2.86 -15.27 -4.68
CA PHE A 202 -3.06 -14.67 -5.99
C PHE A 202 -3.39 -15.75 -7.03
N THR A 203 -4.11 -15.35 -8.07
CA THR A 203 -4.33 -16.17 -9.25
C THR A 203 -3.58 -15.57 -10.44
N ASN A 204 -3.68 -16.25 -11.60
CA ASN A 204 -3.18 -15.70 -12.86
C ASN A 204 -4.09 -14.60 -13.42
N THR A 205 -5.29 -14.43 -12.86
CA THR A 205 -6.24 -13.40 -13.26
C THR A 205 -6.19 -12.26 -12.25
N PRO A 206 -5.81 -11.04 -12.66
CA PRO A 206 -5.85 -9.88 -11.78
C PRO A 206 -7.26 -9.63 -11.25
N GLY A 207 -7.38 -9.36 -9.95
CA GLY A 207 -8.63 -9.17 -9.22
C GLY A 207 -9.25 -10.46 -8.67
N ASP A 208 -8.74 -11.64 -9.07
CA ASP A 208 -9.22 -12.92 -8.56
C ASP A 208 -8.27 -13.49 -7.50
N PHE A 209 -8.79 -13.68 -6.29
CA PHE A 209 -8.07 -14.28 -5.18
C PHE A 209 -8.61 -15.67 -4.82
N LYS A 210 -7.79 -16.48 -4.18
CA LYS A 210 -8.19 -17.78 -3.61
C LYS A 210 -7.72 -17.90 -2.17
N LEU A 211 -8.39 -18.71 -1.37
CA LEU A 211 -7.86 -19.13 -0.07
C LEU A 211 -7.01 -20.39 -0.23
N VAL A 212 -5.81 -20.32 0.31
CA VAL A 212 -4.86 -21.43 0.38
C VAL A 212 -4.81 -21.84 1.84
N MET A 213 -5.31 -23.03 2.14
CA MET A 213 -5.62 -23.46 3.51
C MET A 213 -5.00 -24.84 3.78
N PRO A 214 -3.65 -24.92 3.86
CA PRO A 214 -2.95 -26.19 4.03
C PRO A 214 -3.45 -26.94 5.27
N GLY A 215 -3.68 -28.24 5.14
CA GLY A 215 -4.19 -29.08 6.22
C GLY A 215 -5.70 -28.96 6.51
N LEU A 216 -6.40 -28.04 5.85
CA LEU A 216 -7.85 -27.85 6.01
C LEU A 216 -8.65 -28.50 4.87
N PRO A 217 -9.92 -28.88 5.10
CA PRO A 217 -10.74 -29.58 4.11
C PRO A 217 -10.99 -28.73 2.87
N SER A 218 -11.17 -29.37 1.71
CA SER A 218 -11.25 -28.67 0.40
C SER A 218 -12.34 -27.60 0.27
N ASN A 219 -13.33 -27.56 1.16
CA ASN A 219 -14.37 -26.53 1.18
C ASN A 219 -13.87 -25.19 1.78
N THR A 220 -12.75 -25.18 2.49
CA THR A 220 -12.10 -23.95 3.00
C THR A 220 -11.20 -23.29 1.95
N TRP A 221 -10.85 -24.03 0.89
CA TRP A 221 -10.08 -23.56 -0.26
C TRP A 221 -10.99 -22.86 -1.26
N VAL A 222 -11.52 -21.71 -0.83
CA VAL A 222 -12.47 -20.93 -1.62
C VAL A 222 -11.75 -20.22 -2.77
N LYS A 223 -12.30 -20.28 -3.97
CA LYS A 223 -11.83 -19.53 -5.14
C LYS A 223 -12.64 -18.24 -5.31
N ASP A 224 -12.11 -17.29 -6.07
CA ASP A 224 -12.75 -16.02 -6.43
C ASP A 224 -13.21 -15.23 -5.19
N VAL A 225 -12.36 -15.19 -4.18
CA VAL A 225 -12.65 -14.65 -2.84
C VAL A 225 -12.60 -13.14 -2.87
N ILE A 226 -13.69 -12.50 -2.47
CA ILE A 226 -13.82 -11.03 -2.47
C ILE A 226 -13.99 -10.45 -1.06
N LYS A 227 -14.36 -11.28 -0.07
CA LYS A 227 -14.61 -10.78 1.29
C LYS A 227 -14.37 -11.85 2.35
N ILE A 228 -13.77 -11.46 3.46
CA ILE A 228 -13.74 -12.21 4.72
C ILE A 228 -14.42 -11.39 5.81
N GLU A 229 -15.40 -11.97 6.49
CA GLU A 229 -16.05 -11.38 7.65
C GLU A 229 -15.66 -12.15 8.92
N ALA A 230 -14.99 -11.49 9.85
CA ALA A 230 -14.70 -12.04 11.17
C ALA A 230 -15.97 -12.04 12.03
N LYS A 231 -16.35 -13.20 12.57
CA LYS A 231 -17.56 -13.41 13.37
C LYS A 231 -17.29 -13.85 14.79
#